data_AF-A0A3P6RD78-F1
#
_entry.id   AF-A0A3P6RD78-F1
#
_cell.length_a   1.000
_cell.length_b   1.000
_cell.length_c   1.000
_cell.angle_alpha   90.00
_cell.angle_beta   90.00
_cell.angle_gamma   90.00
#
_symmetry.space_group_name_H-M   'P 1'
#
loop_
_entity.id
_entity.type
_entity.pdbx_description
1 polymer ?
#
loop_
_entity_poly.entity_id
_entity_poly.type
_entity_poly.pdbx_seq_one_letter_code
_entity_poly.pdbx_strand_id
1 'polypeptide(L)'
;MQIDELIKCKRKESFKSLTPSDELELIIEFCKNQLCQYEQESEGDENRNGYILVKGHKFVLQSVSGRNPYCEVFCGFRTHEKCIPSIIRQCPSVKANNPKFRIRTEICEERGLDEQNYKCAECGHAIHFGASATEEEPRLCDYNGRYYCRKCHWNDEWVIPARIVHNWDCEKYLVCRASKQLLSFIDRKPLLNISQLNPSLMKFVTQLNRLHTMRKNILFMKCYFMCCKEARKLRILQYLNRRQHFVDSAEWYSIADLRDLCENNLLSEIEQIMRIFDEHITSDCLICRGNGFFCELCTDKKKEIFPFSEGVSICHDCCAVFHKICFDKVSHRCPSSLAIMSVESIPRDLRNLRACLLCSMIKTLEQFEEDGCDNCERVLGMKGDEEKVGECTSSNFDGMIAVISPEDSWVCKWQKISRKAKGMYAISVSGSLPRHIIEELKQQHIVYKPNMRDMTISN
;
A
#
# COMPACT_ATOMS: atom_id res chain seq x y z
N MET A 1 5.09 5.53 -29.22
CA MET A 1 4.08 6.57 -28.97
C MET A 1 4.09 6.90 -27.49
N GLN A 2 4.04 8.18 -27.12
CA GLN A 2 3.80 8.56 -25.72
C GLN A 2 2.34 8.25 -25.35
N ILE A 3 2.08 7.92 -24.09
CA ILE A 3 0.75 7.50 -23.61
C ILE A 3 -0.32 8.56 -23.91
N ASP A 4 0.08 9.84 -23.84
CA ASP A 4 -0.77 11.00 -24.14
C ASP A 4 -1.21 11.05 -25.60
N GLU A 5 -0.39 10.57 -26.55
CA GLU A 5 -0.76 10.50 -27.97
C GLU A 5 -1.75 9.37 -28.23
N LEU A 6 -1.63 8.26 -27.50
CA LEU A 6 -2.52 7.11 -27.65
C LEU A 6 -3.92 7.42 -27.11
N ILE A 7 -3.99 8.09 -25.96
CA ILE A 7 -5.24 8.60 -25.38
C ILE A 7 -5.87 9.65 -26.32
N LYS A 8 -5.08 10.59 -26.86
CA LYS A 8 -5.57 11.59 -27.83
C LYS A 8 -6.10 10.96 -29.13
N CYS A 9 -5.46 9.91 -29.64
CA CYS A 9 -5.95 9.17 -30.81
C CYS A 9 -7.26 8.44 -30.49
N LYS A 10 -7.36 7.77 -29.34
CA LYS A 10 -8.59 7.06 -28.94
C LYS A 10 -9.76 7.99 -28.67
N ARG A 11 -9.52 9.19 -28.15
CA ARG A 11 -10.54 10.25 -28.03
C ARG A 11 -11.06 10.74 -29.38
N LYS A 12 -10.26 10.63 -30.46
CA LYS A 12 -10.69 10.97 -31.83
C LYS A 12 -11.43 9.82 -32.53
N GLU A 13 -11.16 8.58 -32.16
CA GLU A 13 -11.78 7.39 -32.74
C GLU A 13 -13.13 7.02 -32.08
N SER A 14 -13.32 7.35 -30.80
CA SER A 14 -14.56 7.06 -30.07
C SER A 14 -15.55 8.22 -30.17
N PHE A 15 -16.73 7.97 -30.73
CA PHE A 15 -17.88 8.90 -30.72
C PHE A 15 -18.47 9.15 -29.31
N LYS A 16 -17.96 8.47 -28.27
CA LYS A 16 -18.30 8.69 -26.86
C LYS A 16 -17.07 9.17 -26.08
N SER A 17 -17.28 10.07 -25.12
CA SER A 17 -16.25 10.52 -24.18
C SER A 17 -15.75 9.35 -23.34
N LEU A 18 -14.43 9.09 -23.38
CA LEU A 18 -13.77 8.11 -22.52
C LEU A 18 -13.98 8.46 -21.04
N THR A 19 -14.36 7.49 -20.22
CA THR A 19 -14.46 7.67 -18.77
C THR A 19 -13.06 7.53 -18.13
N PRO A 20 -12.85 8.03 -16.89
CA PRO A 20 -11.59 7.84 -16.18
C PRO A 20 -11.19 6.35 -15.99
N SER A 21 -12.17 5.44 -15.93
CA SER A 21 -11.93 4.00 -15.86
C SER A 21 -11.37 3.46 -17.18
N ASP A 22 -11.92 3.91 -18.31
CA ASP A 22 -11.44 3.50 -19.65
C ASP A 22 -10.03 4.03 -19.92
N GLU A 23 -9.72 5.25 -19.47
CA GLU A 23 -8.38 5.81 -19.57
C GLU A 23 -7.38 5.03 -18.69
N LEU A 24 -7.79 4.61 -17.49
CA LEU A 24 -6.94 3.79 -16.63
C LEU A 24 -6.66 2.41 -17.24
N GLU A 25 -7.65 1.76 -17.85
CA GLU A 25 -7.45 0.49 -18.57
C GLU A 25 -6.48 0.65 -19.74
N LEU A 26 -6.63 1.71 -20.54
CA LEU A 26 -5.70 2.03 -21.64
C LEU A 26 -4.28 2.28 -21.14
N ILE A 27 -4.12 2.95 -19.98
CA ILE A 27 -2.81 3.18 -19.36
C ILE A 27 -2.20 1.85 -18.89
N ILE A 28 -3.01 0.99 -18.25
CA ILE A 28 -2.57 -0.33 -17.79
C ILE A 28 -2.14 -1.19 -18.99
N GLU A 29 -2.89 -1.18 -20.09
CA GLU A 29 -2.59 -1.95 -21.28
C GLU A 29 -1.37 -1.41 -22.03
N PHE A 30 -1.22 -0.09 -22.12
CA PHE A 30 -0.01 0.56 -22.64
C PHE A 30 1.23 0.16 -21.83
N CYS A 31 1.15 0.24 -20.49
CA CYS A 31 2.23 -0.17 -19.61
C CYS A 31 2.54 -1.67 -19.75
N LYS A 32 1.53 -2.54 -19.87
CA LYS A 32 1.72 -3.99 -20.12
C LYS A 32 2.41 -4.25 -21.46
N ASN A 33 2.04 -3.52 -22.51
CA ASN A 33 2.65 -3.67 -23.84
C ASN A 33 4.09 -3.14 -23.88
N GLN A 34 4.37 -2.02 -23.20
CA GLN A 34 5.74 -1.52 -23.03
C GLN A 34 6.61 -2.50 -22.21
N LEU A 35 6.05 -3.10 -21.16
CA LEU A 35 6.72 -4.16 -20.41
C LEU A 35 7.01 -5.39 -21.27
N CYS A 36 6.09 -5.78 -22.17
CA CYS A 36 6.27 -6.91 -23.08
C CYS A 36 7.30 -6.63 -24.20
N GLN A 37 7.40 -5.38 -24.67
CA GLN A 37 8.47 -4.95 -25.58
C GLN A 37 9.85 -4.97 -24.90
N TYR A 38 9.93 -4.55 -23.64
CA TYR A 38 11.14 -4.72 -22.81
C TYR A 38 11.49 -6.19 -22.55
N GLU A 39 10.49 -7.07 -22.42
CA GLU A 39 10.72 -8.53 -22.30
C GLU A 39 11.37 -9.10 -23.58
N GLN A 40 10.96 -8.67 -24.77
CA GLN A 40 11.54 -9.13 -26.05
C GLN A 40 12.97 -8.62 -26.29
N GLU A 41 13.30 -7.39 -25.87
CA GLU A 41 14.69 -6.89 -25.93
C GLU A 41 15.62 -7.55 -24.88
N SER A 42 15.05 -8.16 -23.83
CA SER A 42 15.81 -8.80 -22.75
C SER A 42 16.21 -10.27 -23.01
N GLU A 43 15.72 -10.86 -24.10
CA GLU A 43 15.96 -12.25 -24.49
C GLU A 43 17.07 -12.42 -25.53
N GLY A 44 17.58 -11.33 -26.12
CA GLY A 44 18.73 -11.33 -27.03
C GLY A 44 20.06 -11.19 -26.29
N ASP A 45 21.00 -12.10 -26.57
CA ASP A 45 22.40 -11.93 -26.16
C ASP A 45 23.01 -10.79 -27.01
N GLU A 46 23.18 -9.61 -26.43
CA GLU A 46 23.72 -8.44 -27.12
C GLU A 46 24.93 -7.85 -26.38
N ASN A 47 25.96 -7.49 -27.15
CA ASN A 47 27.11 -6.73 -26.67
C ASN A 47 26.88 -5.24 -26.99
N ARG A 48 26.47 -4.44 -25.99
CA ARG A 48 26.27 -3.00 -26.11
C ARG A 48 27.38 -2.26 -25.36
N ASN A 49 27.79 -1.09 -25.84
CA ASN A 49 28.90 -0.31 -25.27
C ASN A 49 28.84 -0.22 -23.72
N GLY A 50 29.67 -1.04 -23.04
CA GLY A 50 29.87 -1.02 -21.59
C GLY A 50 29.29 -2.19 -20.77
N TYR A 51 28.48 -3.09 -21.34
CA TYR A 51 27.94 -4.25 -20.61
C TYR A 51 27.54 -5.42 -21.51
N ILE A 52 27.56 -6.64 -20.94
CA ILE A 52 27.16 -7.89 -21.61
C ILE A 52 25.82 -8.36 -21.04
N LEU A 53 24.82 -8.58 -21.89
CA LEU A 53 23.53 -9.15 -21.50
C LEU A 53 23.47 -10.65 -21.84
N VAL A 54 23.27 -11.52 -20.85
CA VAL A 54 23.08 -12.97 -21.07
C VAL A 54 22.03 -13.53 -20.11
N LYS A 55 20.98 -14.19 -20.64
CA LYS A 55 19.88 -14.78 -19.84
C LYS A 55 19.27 -13.81 -18.81
N GLY A 56 19.15 -12.54 -19.18
CA GLY A 56 18.66 -11.46 -18.32
C GLY A 56 19.67 -10.95 -17.28
N HIS A 57 20.90 -11.46 -17.25
CA HIS A 57 21.99 -10.88 -16.46
C HIS A 57 22.65 -9.75 -17.22
N LYS A 58 22.76 -8.57 -16.59
CA LYS A 58 23.55 -7.44 -17.09
C LYS A 58 24.92 -7.41 -16.40
N PHE A 59 25.96 -7.90 -17.08
CA PHE A 59 27.32 -7.90 -16.56
C PHE A 59 28.07 -6.64 -16.99
N VAL A 60 28.58 -5.89 -16.00
CA VAL A 60 29.48 -4.76 -16.26
C VAL A 60 30.92 -5.19 -15.98
N LEU A 61 31.79 -4.90 -16.94
CA LEU A 61 33.23 -5.13 -16.80
C LEU A 61 33.84 -4.03 -15.93
N GLN A 62 34.48 -4.40 -14.82
CA GLN A 62 35.19 -3.42 -14.00
C GLN A 62 36.53 -3.07 -14.64
N SER A 63 36.83 -1.77 -14.76
CA SER A 63 38.08 -1.29 -15.32
C SER A 63 39.27 -1.59 -14.39
N VAL A 64 40.20 -2.42 -14.88
CA VAL A 64 41.64 -2.46 -14.55
C VAL A 64 42.12 -3.09 -13.22
N SER A 65 41.34 -3.90 -12.50
CA SER A 65 41.92 -4.66 -11.36
C SER A 65 41.28 -6.03 -11.13
N GLY A 66 41.46 -6.97 -12.05
CA GLY A 66 41.35 -8.42 -11.80
C GLY A 66 40.08 -8.96 -11.12
N ARG A 67 38.97 -8.22 -11.10
CA ARG A 67 37.72 -8.62 -10.45
C ARG A 67 36.75 -9.18 -11.48
N ASN A 68 36.19 -10.35 -11.15
CA ASN A 68 35.18 -11.03 -11.96
C ASN A 68 33.97 -10.12 -12.25
N PRO A 69 33.48 -10.07 -13.51
CA PRO A 69 32.21 -9.42 -13.84
C PRO A 69 31.11 -9.80 -12.85
N TYR A 70 30.31 -8.82 -12.45
CA TYR A 70 29.16 -9.03 -11.58
C TYR A 70 27.89 -8.50 -12.25
N CYS A 71 26.78 -9.15 -11.94
CA CYS A 71 25.49 -8.83 -12.49
C CYS A 71 24.87 -7.63 -11.75
N GLU A 72 24.66 -6.50 -12.44
CA GLU A 72 24.18 -5.24 -11.85
C GLU A 72 22.68 -5.20 -11.59
N VAL A 73 21.89 -6.12 -12.15
CA VAL A 73 20.44 -6.21 -11.88
C VAL A 73 20.13 -6.80 -10.50
N PHE A 74 21.00 -6.57 -9.50
CA PHE A 74 20.82 -6.88 -8.08
C PHE A 74 20.67 -8.38 -7.71
N CYS A 75 20.94 -9.31 -8.62
CA CYS A 75 20.95 -10.74 -8.27
C CYS A 75 22.29 -11.20 -7.65
N GLY A 76 23.32 -10.33 -7.64
CA GLY A 76 24.61 -10.59 -6.98
C GLY A 76 25.50 -11.66 -7.65
N PHE A 77 25.13 -12.15 -8.84
CA PHE A 77 25.87 -13.22 -9.52
C PHE A 77 27.21 -12.70 -10.06
N ARG A 78 28.29 -13.47 -9.84
CA ARG A 78 29.65 -13.17 -10.29
C ARG A 78 30.17 -14.32 -11.13
N THR A 79 30.85 -14.02 -12.23
CA THR A 79 31.40 -15.02 -13.14
C THR A 79 32.68 -14.51 -13.79
N HIS A 80 33.54 -15.40 -14.26
CA HIS A 80 34.64 -15.00 -15.13
C HIS A 80 34.10 -14.55 -16.49
N GLU A 81 34.75 -13.57 -17.12
CA GLU A 81 34.37 -13.09 -18.46
C GLU A 81 34.28 -14.23 -19.48
N LYS A 82 35.28 -15.13 -19.47
CA LYS A 82 35.31 -16.32 -20.34
C LYS A 82 34.20 -17.34 -20.07
N CYS A 83 33.59 -17.29 -18.89
CA CYS A 83 32.50 -18.20 -18.49
C CYS A 83 31.10 -17.62 -18.78
N ILE A 84 30.99 -16.36 -19.22
CA ILE A 84 29.71 -15.71 -19.53
C ILE A 84 28.91 -16.51 -20.59
N PRO A 85 29.51 -16.99 -21.70
CA PRO A 85 28.75 -17.75 -22.70
C PRO A 85 28.21 -19.10 -22.20
N SER A 86 28.74 -19.62 -21.07
CA SER A 86 28.30 -20.88 -20.47
C SER A 86 27.15 -20.70 -19.46
N ILE A 87 26.61 -19.49 -19.31
CA ILE A 87 25.50 -19.23 -18.41
C ILE A 87 24.20 -19.79 -18.98
N ILE A 88 23.64 -20.78 -18.28
CA ILE A 88 22.36 -21.40 -18.62
C ILE A 88 21.20 -20.86 -17.77
N ARG A 89 21.49 -20.31 -16.59
CA ARG A 89 20.47 -19.88 -15.62
C ARG A 89 19.98 -18.47 -15.94
N GLN A 90 18.67 -18.29 -15.90
CA GLN A 90 18.06 -16.97 -15.98
C GLN A 90 18.31 -16.18 -14.68
N CYS A 91 18.51 -14.87 -14.83
CA CYS A 91 18.67 -13.98 -13.70
C CYS A 91 17.45 -14.04 -12.75
N PRO A 92 17.64 -14.35 -11.45
CA PRO A 92 16.56 -14.34 -10.46
C PRO A 92 15.81 -13.01 -10.37
N SER A 93 16.52 -11.90 -10.58
CA SER A 93 15.94 -10.56 -10.52
C SER A 93 14.97 -10.32 -11.66
N VAL A 94 15.38 -10.62 -12.89
CA VAL A 94 14.49 -10.54 -14.06
C VAL A 94 13.28 -11.46 -13.89
N LYS A 95 13.52 -12.70 -13.47
CA LYS A 95 12.45 -13.67 -13.23
C LYS A 95 11.43 -13.19 -12.20
N ALA A 96 11.89 -12.68 -11.06
CA ALA A 96 11.02 -12.27 -9.96
C ALA A 96 10.39 -10.88 -10.14
N ASN A 97 10.93 -10.04 -11.03
CA ASN A 97 10.35 -8.73 -11.38
C ASN A 97 9.41 -8.82 -12.58
N ASN A 98 9.29 -9.99 -13.23
CA ASN A 98 8.29 -10.21 -14.27
C ASN A 98 6.87 -10.00 -13.68
N PRO A 99 5.98 -9.20 -14.30
CA PRO A 99 4.62 -8.98 -13.80
C PRO A 99 3.77 -10.25 -13.64
N LYS A 100 4.06 -11.28 -14.45
CA LYS A 100 3.41 -12.60 -14.41
C LYS A 100 4.07 -13.55 -13.40
N PHE A 101 5.16 -13.16 -12.75
CA PHE A 101 5.81 -13.98 -11.74
C PHE A 101 4.86 -14.28 -10.59
N ARG A 102 4.72 -15.56 -10.26
CA ARG A 102 4.01 -16.03 -9.08
C ARG A 102 4.93 -16.97 -8.33
N ILE A 103 5.05 -16.74 -7.03
CA ILE A 103 5.75 -17.67 -6.15
C ILE A 103 4.96 -18.98 -6.11
N ARG A 104 5.63 -20.11 -6.28
CA ARG A 104 4.97 -21.42 -6.15
C ARG A 104 4.55 -21.63 -4.70
N THR A 105 3.25 -21.76 -4.49
CA THR A 105 2.63 -22.06 -3.19
C THR A 105 1.97 -23.44 -3.16
N GLU A 106 1.92 -24.14 -4.28
CA GLU A 106 1.46 -25.52 -4.37
C GLU A 106 2.57 -26.49 -3.93
N ILE A 107 2.23 -27.47 -3.09
CA ILE A 107 3.13 -28.58 -2.78
C ILE A 107 3.35 -29.36 -4.08
N CYS A 108 4.61 -29.62 -4.42
CA CYS A 108 4.93 -30.34 -5.65
C CYS A 108 4.52 -31.80 -5.49
N GLU A 109 3.74 -32.30 -6.44
CA GLU A 109 3.48 -33.73 -6.59
C GLU A 109 4.77 -34.44 -7.02
N GLU A 110 4.99 -35.65 -6.51
CA GLU A 110 6.09 -36.49 -6.92
C GLU A 110 5.90 -36.90 -8.38
N ARG A 111 6.88 -36.55 -9.23
CA ARG A 111 6.89 -36.84 -10.66
C ARG A 111 8.12 -37.68 -10.97
N GLY A 112 7.97 -38.72 -11.76
CA GLY A 112 9.07 -39.59 -12.14
C GLY A 112 10.08 -38.90 -13.08
N LEU A 113 11.28 -39.45 -13.17
CA LEU A 113 12.33 -38.95 -14.07
C LEU A 113 11.97 -39.13 -15.56
N ASP A 114 11.08 -40.07 -15.85
CA ASP A 114 10.51 -40.33 -17.18
C ASP A 114 9.75 -39.12 -17.72
N GLU A 115 9.03 -38.35 -16.88
CA GLU A 115 8.36 -37.11 -17.30
C GLU A 115 9.33 -36.04 -17.85
N GLN A 116 10.60 -36.11 -17.45
CA GLN A 116 11.66 -35.22 -17.93
C GLN A 116 12.60 -35.91 -18.93
N ASN A 117 12.13 -36.98 -19.59
CA ASN A 117 12.85 -37.73 -20.61
C ASN A 117 14.24 -38.19 -20.14
N TYR A 118 14.37 -38.56 -18.87
CA TYR A 118 15.65 -38.98 -18.28
C TYR A 118 16.77 -37.93 -18.45
N LYS A 119 16.43 -36.64 -18.41
CA LYS A 119 17.38 -35.52 -18.55
C LYS A 119 17.30 -34.56 -17.39
N CYS A 120 18.43 -34.00 -16.98
CA CYS A 120 18.47 -32.94 -15.97
C CYS A 120 17.62 -31.73 -16.40
N ALA A 121 16.75 -31.26 -15.52
CA ALA A 121 15.81 -30.17 -15.80
C ALA A 121 16.45 -28.79 -16.06
N GLU A 122 17.75 -28.63 -15.83
CA GLU A 122 18.48 -27.37 -16.07
C GLU A 122 19.44 -27.48 -17.26
N CYS A 123 20.38 -28.43 -17.24
CA CYS A 123 21.41 -28.55 -18.27
C CYS A 123 21.08 -29.55 -19.40
N GLY A 124 19.99 -30.32 -19.29
CA GLY A 124 19.61 -31.33 -20.27
C GLY A 124 20.51 -32.58 -20.31
N HIS A 125 21.52 -32.68 -19.44
CA HIS A 125 22.39 -33.87 -19.35
C HIS A 125 21.56 -35.12 -19.05
N ALA A 126 21.82 -36.20 -19.77
CA ALA A 126 21.15 -37.48 -19.56
C ALA A 126 21.45 -38.01 -18.15
N ILE A 127 20.43 -38.53 -17.49
CA ILE A 127 20.48 -39.14 -16.16
C ILE A 127 20.20 -40.61 -16.37
N HIS A 128 21.19 -41.44 -16.05
CA HIS A 128 21.12 -42.90 -16.17
C HIS A 128 20.93 -43.53 -14.79
N PHE A 129 20.24 -44.66 -14.74
CA PHE A 129 20.15 -45.52 -13.56
C PHE A 129 21.04 -46.75 -13.81
N GLY A 130 22.08 -46.96 -13.00
CA GLY A 130 23.03 -48.06 -13.23
C GLY A 130 24.02 -48.31 -12.09
N ALA A 131 24.32 -49.59 -11.84
CA ALA A 131 24.85 -50.17 -10.61
C ALA A 131 26.38 -50.05 -10.40
N SER A 132 27.03 -49.00 -10.89
CA SER A 132 28.43 -48.73 -10.53
C SER A 132 28.50 -47.76 -9.35
N ALA A 133 29.42 -47.97 -8.40
CA ALA A 133 29.66 -47.06 -7.26
C ALA A 133 30.06 -45.62 -7.69
N THR A 134 30.27 -45.42 -8.99
CA THR A 134 30.62 -44.15 -9.65
C THR A 134 29.44 -43.47 -10.34
N GLU A 135 28.29 -44.14 -10.50
CA GLU A 135 27.08 -43.57 -11.09
C GLU A 135 26.22 -42.92 -10.00
N GLU A 136 26.12 -41.61 -10.10
CA GLU A 136 25.66 -40.75 -9.03
C GLU A 136 24.14 -40.46 -9.16
N GLU A 137 23.36 -40.87 -8.16
CA GLU A 137 21.89 -40.74 -8.15
C GLU A 137 21.37 -39.31 -8.44
N PRO A 138 20.24 -39.19 -9.18
CA PRO A 138 19.62 -37.91 -9.45
C PRO A 138 19.07 -37.26 -8.18
N ARG A 139 19.11 -35.92 -8.14
CA ARG A 139 18.68 -35.13 -6.98
C ARG A 139 17.36 -34.42 -7.27
N LEU A 140 16.37 -34.62 -6.41
CA LEU A 140 15.04 -33.99 -6.49
C LEU A 140 15.05 -32.61 -5.82
N CYS A 141 14.54 -31.58 -6.51
CA CYS A 141 14.36 -30.26 -5.92
C CYS A 141 12.97 -30.13 -5.29
N ASP A 142 12.90 -29.96 -3.98
CA ASP A 142 11.63 -29.89 -3.24
C ASP A 142 10.76 -28.69 -3.65
N TYR A 143 11.38 -27.56 -4.04
CA TYR A 143 10.64 -26.38 -4.49
C TYR A 143 9.89 -26.54 -5.83
N ASN A 144 10.35 -27.39 -6.74
CA ASN A 144 9.76 -27.47 -8.09
C ASN A 144 9.49 -28.90 -8.60
N GLY A 145 9.80 -29.92 -7.80
CA GLY A 145 9.48 -31.31 -8.08
C GLY A 145 10.26 -31.94 -9.25
N ARG A 146 11.32 -31.30 -9.75
CA ARG A 146 12.12 -31.83 -10.87
C ARG A 146 13.42 -32.45 -10.41
N TYR A 147 13.98 -33.37 -11.19
CA TYR A 147 15.28 -33.98 -10.97
C TYR A 147 16.43 -33.28 -11.69
N TYR A 148 17.58 -33.31 -11.06
CA TYR A 148 18.79 -32.61 -11.49
C TYR A 148 20.03 -33.49 -11.31
N CYS A 149 21.05 -33.26 -12.15
CA CYS A 149 22.39 -33.81 -11.92
C CYS A 149 23.10 -33.10 -10.76
N ARG A 150 24.16 -33.70 -10.20
CA ARG A 150 24.93 -33.12 -9.07
C ARG A 150 25.56 -31.75 -9.37
N LYS A 151 25.82 -31.42 -10.64
CA LYS A 151 26.33 -30.11 -11.06
C LYS A 151 25.28 -29.00 -10.99
N CYS A 152 23.99 -29.35 -11.12
CA CYS A 152 22.88 -28.38 -11.11
C CYS A 152 22.17 -28.32 -9.75
N HIS A 153 22.34 -29.36 -8.94
CA HIS A 153 21.75 -29.46 -7.61
C HIS A 153 22.81 -29.86 -6.60
N TRP A 154 23.20 -28.93 -5.72
CA TRP A 154 24.32 -29.14 -4.78
C TRP A 154 23.85 -29.60 -3.40
N ASN A 155 22.58 -30.00 -3.27
CA ASN A 155 21.91 -30.25 -2.00
C ASN A 155 21.88 -29.00 -1.12
N ASP A 156 21.63 -27.85 -1.74
CA ASP A 156 21.35 -26.66 -0.96
C ASP A 156 20.03 -26.81 -0.22
N GLU A 157 19.98 -26.22 0.94
CA GLU A 157 18.79 -26.22 1.77
C GLU A 157 18.13 -24.84 1.74
N TRP A 158 16.81 -24.81 1.63
CA TRP A 158 15.99 -23.61 1.81
C TRP A 158 14.59 -23.95 2.31
N VAL A 159 13.94 -22.97 2.95
CA VAL A 159 12.55 -23.11 3.40
C VAL A 159 11.58 -23.03 2.21
N ILE A 160 10.58 -23.90 2.16
CA ILE A 160 9.70 -24.03 0.99
C ILE A 160 8.39 -23.27 1.24
N PRO A 161 8.06 -22.24 0.42
CA PRO A 161 6.87 -21.40 0.64
C PRO A 161 5.56 -22.21 0.73
N ALA A 162 5.39 -23.20 -0.14
CA ALA A 162 4.23 -24.07 -0.14
C ALA A 162 4.04 -24.82 1.19
N ARG A 163 5.13 -25.33 1.78
CA ARG A 163 5.12 -26.07 3.05
C ARG A 163 4.77 -25.16 4.23
N ILE A 164 5.28 -23.93 4.25
CA ILE A 164 4.87 -22.93 5.26
C ILE A 164 3.37 -22.65 5.15
N VAL A 165 2.87 -22.36 3.94
CA VAL A 165 1.49 -21.96 3.71
C VAL A 165 0.50 -23.08 4.03
N HIS A 166 0.83 -24.33 3.73
CA HIS A 166 -0.09 -25.45 3.94
C HIS A 166 0.06 -26.11 5.31
N ASN A 167 1.28 -26.24 5.83
CA ASN A 167 1.58 -27.06 7.00
C ASN A 167 2.22 -26.30 8.16
N TRP A 168 2.42 -24.98 8.04
CA TRP A 168 3.24 -24.20 8.97
C TRP A 168 4.66 -24.76 9.16
N ASP A 169 5.18 -25.39 8.11
CA ASP A 169 6.45 -26.07 8.11
C ASP A 169 7.56 -25.13 7.60
N CYS A 170 8.43 -24.75 8.54
CA CYS A 170 9.54 -23.83 8.34
C CYS A 170 10.90 -24.55 8.23
N GLU A 171 10.89 -25.89 8.13
CA GLU A 171 12.12 -26.66 7.92
C GLU A 171 12.74 -26.38 6.55
N LYS A 172 14.04 -26.68 6.44
CA LYS A 172 14.75 -26.50 5.18
C LYS A 172 14.78 -27.82 4.41
N TYR A 173 14.54 -27.71 3.10
CA TYR A 173 14.50 -28.83 2.18
C TYR A 173 15.51 -28.64 1.06
N LEU A 174 15.90 -29.76 0.46
CA LEU A 174 16.86 -29.82 -0.63
C LEU A 174 16.30 -29.17 -1.90
N VAL A 175 17.03 -28.20 -2.45
CA VAL A 175 16.66 -27.43 -3.63
C VAL A 175 17.81 -27.33 -4.64
N CYS A 176 17.48 -27.24 -5.92
CA CYS A 176 18.46 -27.01 -6.98
C CYS A 176 19.05 -25.59 -6.89
N ARG A 177 20.21 -25.37 -7.54
CA ARG A 177 20.90 -24.06 -7.47
C ARG A 177 20.02 -22.91 -7.96
N ALA A 178 19.28 -23.10 -9.07
CA ALA A 178 18.37 -22.07 -9.58
C ALA A 178 17.24 -21.74 -8.59
N SER A 179 16.62 -22.74 -7.96
CA SER A 179 15.58 -22.53 -6.95
C SER A 179 16.14 -21.82 -5.72
N LYS A 180 17.31 -22.23 -5.22
CA LYS A 180 18.01 -21.56 -4.11
C LYS A 180 18.26 -20.08 -4.41
N GLN A 181 18.79 -19.76 -5.61
CA GLN A 181 19.06 -18.39 -6.02
C GLN A 181 17.78 -17.55 -6.11
N LEU A 182 16.71 -18.11 -6.67
CA LEU A 182 15.41 -17.44 -6.74
C LEU A 182 14.81 -17.20 -5.36
N LEU A 183 14.72 -18.24 -4.54
CA LEU A 183 14.15 -18.17 -3.20
C LEU A 183 14.93 -17.20 -2.31
N SER A 184 16.26 -17.20 -2.40
CA SER A 184 17.11 -16.22 -1.71
C SER A 184 16.86 -14.79 -2.17
N PHE A 185 16.59 -14.56 -3.45
CA PHE A 185 16.32 -13.22 -3.98
C PHE A 185 14.95 -12.69 -3.53
N ILE A 186 13.94 -13.56 -3.44
CA ILE A 186 12.58 -13.17 -3.06
C ILE A 186 12.30 -13.30 -1.55
N ASP A 187 13.27 -13.77 -0.75
CA ASP A 187 13.08 -14.12 0.67
C ASP A 187 12.44 -13.01 1.51
N ARG A 188 12.82 -11.76 1.25
CA ARG A 188 12.31 -10.56 1.94
C ARG A 188 11.21 -9.81 1.19
N LYS A 189 10.77 -10.31 0.03
CA LYS A 189 9.70 -9.66 -0.75
C LYS A 189 8.34 -10.11 -0.21
N PRO A 190 7.38 -9.18 0.02
CA PRO A 190 6.06 -9.52 0.56
C PRO A 190 5.14 -10.10 -0.53
N LEU A 191 5.31 -11.39 -0.84
CA LEU A 191 4.65 -12.07 -1.96
C LEU A 191 3.51 -13.01 -1.55
N LEU A 192 3.31 -13.25 -0.26
CA LEU A 192 2.36 -14.25 0.25
C LEU A 192 1.20 -13.58 0.97
N ASN A 193 -0.02 -13.70 0.44
CA ASN A 193 -1.24 -13.31 1.14
C ASN A 193 -1.84 -14.52 1.85
N ILE A 194 -1.53 -14.70 3.14
CA ILE A 194 -1.92 -15.92 3.89
C ILE A 194 -3.44 -16.01 4.07
N SER A 195 -4.11 -14.87 4.29
CA SER A 195 -5.57 -14.79 4.41
C SER A 195 -6.28 -15.34 3.16
N GLN A 196 -5.70 -15.15 1.98
CA GLN A 196 -6.21 -15.66 0.71
C GLN A 196 -5.74 -17.09 0.41
N LEU A 197 -4.47 -17.41 0.67
CA LEU A 197 -3.87 -18.70 0.34
C LEU A 197 -4.35 -19.83 1.26
N ASN A 198 -4.46 -19.58 2.56
CA ASN A 198 -4.92 -20.55 3.54
C ASN A 198 -5.59 -19.85 4.75
N PRO A 199 -6.90 -19.55 4.65
CA PRO A 199 -7.64 -18.89 5.74
C PRO A 199 -7.64 -19.69 7.05
N SER A 200 -7.58 -21.02 6.96
CA SER A 200 -7.53 -21.92 8.12
C SER A 200 -6.23 -21.74 8.90
N LEU A 201 -5.10 -21.55 8.22
CA LEU A 201 -3.80 -21.32 8.87
C LEU A 201 -3.83 -20.10 9.80
N MET A 202 -4.48 -19.01 9.38
CA MET A 202 -4.65 -17.79 10.19
C MET A 202 -5.47 -18.02 11.46
N LYS A 203 -6.32 -19.05 11.50
CA LYS A 203 -7.12 -19.42 12.67
C LYS A 203 -6.36 -20.33 13.62
N PHE A 204 -5.62 -21.31 13.10
CA PHE A 204 -4.93 -22.32 13.91
C PHE A 204 -3.57 -21.85 14.44
N VAL A 205 -2.88 -20.97 13.73
CA VAL A 205 -1.57 -20.47 14.13
C VAL A 205 -1.73 -19.16 14.90
N THR A 206 -1.72 -19.26 16.24
CA THR A 206 -1.95 -18.13 17.16
C THR A 206 -0.95 -16.99 16.97
N GLN A 207 0.34 -17.31 16.80
CA GLN A 207 1.40 -16.32 16.58
C GLN A 207 1.21 -15.51 15.28
N LEU A 208 0.70 -16.15 14.23
CA LEU A 208 0.39 -15.50 12.96
C LEU A 208 -0.80 -14.55 13.11
N ASN A 209 -1.85 -15.00 13.79
CA ASN A 209 -3.02 -14.17 14.09
C ASN A 209 -2.65 -12.94 14.92
N ARG A 210 -1.82 -13.14 15.95
CA ARG A 210 -1.30 -12.06 16.81
C ARG A 210 -0.50 -11.04 15.99
N LEU A 211 0.46 -11.50 15.18
CA LEU A 211 1.23 -10.61 14.30
C LEU A 211 0.33 -9.87 13.30
N HIS A 212 -0.66 -10.54 12.72
CA HIS A 212 -1.62 -9.93 11.80
C HIS A 212 -2.39 -8.77 12.46
N THR A 213 -2.87 -8.99 13.69
CA THR A 213 -3.55 -7.95 14.49
C THR A 213 -2.62 -6.78 14.79
N MET A 214 -1.39 -7.06 15.20
CA MET A 214 -0.36 -6.03 15.44
C MET A 214 -0.07 -5.21 14.17
N ARG A 215 0.00 -5.84 13.00
CA ARG A 215 0.19 -5.15 11.72
C ARG A 215 -0.99 -4.24 11.37
N LYS A 216 -2.23 -4.66 11.63
CA LYS A 216 -3.41 -3.78 11.48
C LYS A 216 -3.31 -2.56 12.40
N ASN A 217 -2.87 -2.75 13.64
CA ASN A 217 -2.63 -1.64 14.58
C ASN A 217 -1.52 -0.69 14.10
N ILE A 218 -0.43 -1.22 13.54
CA ILE A 218 0.64 -0.41 12.93
C ILE A 218 0.11 0.48 11.80
N LEU A 219 -0.82 -0.01 10.97
CA LEU A 219 -1.44 0.81 9.92
C LEU A 219 -2.24 1.98 10.50
N PHE A 220 -2.98 1.77 11.60
CA PHE A 220 -3.64 2.88 12.30
C PHE A 220 -2.63 3.86 12.90
N MET A 221 -1.57 3.37 13.54
CA MET A 221 -0.51 4.19 14.12
C MET A 221 0.24 5.02 13.06
N LYS A 222 0.47 4.45 11.86
CA LYS A 222 1.06 5.16 10.71
C LYS A 222 0.33 6.47 10.41
N CYS A 223 -1.00 6.49 10.48
CA CYS A 223 -1.80 7.69 10.22
C CYS A 223 -1.45 8.85 11.16
N TYR A 224 -1.13 8.56 12.43
CA TYR A 224 -0.68 9.56 13.40
C TYR A 224 0.71 10.08 13.04
N PHE A 225 1.64 9.17 12.70
CA PHE A 225 3.03 9.54 12.39
C PHE A 225 3.18 10.36 11.11
N MET A 226 2.36 10.08 10.08
CA MET A 226 2.39 10.84 8.83
C MET A 226 1.99 12.31 9.03
N CYS A 227 1.12 12.59 9.99
CA CYS A 227 0.64 13.94 10.30
C CYS A 227 1.42 14.60 11.47
N CYS A 228 2.27 13.86 12.16
CA CYS A 228 3.04 14.34 13.31
C CYS A 228 4.45 14.80 12.91
N LYS A 229 4.76 16.07 13.12
CA LYS A 229 6.11 16.62 12.85
C LYS A 229 7.19 16.01 13.76
N GLU A 230 6.87 15.71 15.02
CA GLU A 230 7.82 15.11 15.97
C GLU A 230 8.14 13.66 15.58
N ALA A 231 7.13 12.87 15.22
CA ALA A 231 7.31 11.52 14.71
C ALA A 231 8.21 11.46 13.47
N ARG A 232 8.05 12.42 12.54
CA ARG A 232 8.91 12.55 11.36
C ARG A 232 10.35 12.89 11.74
N LYS A 233 10.57 13.80 12.69
CA LYS A 233 11.90 14.16 13.20
C LYS A 233 12.60 12.97 13.85
N LEU A 234 11.87 12.18 14.64
CA LEU A 234 12.35 10.96 15.28
C LEU A 234 12.51 9.78 14.31
N ARG A 235 12.01 9.91 13.08
CA ARG A 235 11.99 8.84 12.07
C ARG A 235 11.35 7.55 12.61
N ILE A 236 10.26 7.68 13.35
CA ILE A 236 9.67 6.58 14.13
C ILE A 236 9.30 5.34 13.28
N LEU A 237 8.94 5.52 12.00
CA LEU A 237 8.66 4.40 11.09
C LEU A 237 9.92 3.60 10.68
N GLN A 238 11.13 4.13 10.88
CA GLN A 238 12.39 3.44 10.60
C GLN A 238 12.71 2.34 11.62
N TYR A 239 12.02 2.28 12.74
CA TYR A 239 12.10 1.12 13.64
C TYR A 239 11.67 -0.18 12.93
N LEU A 240 10.86 -0.08 11.87
CA LEU A 240 10.48 -1.19 10.98
C LEU A 240 11.38 -1.30 9.73
N ASN A 241 12.62 -0.78 9.72
CA ASN A 241 13.48 -0.73 8.51
C ASN A 241 13.68 -2.09 7.82
N ARG A 242 13.70 -3.19 8.57
CA ARG A 242 13.83 -4.55 8.05
C ARG A 242 12.55 -5.10 7.43
N ARG A 243 11.40 -4.48 7.69
CA ARG A 243 10.04 -4.90 7.29
C ARG A 243 9.14 -3.72 6.96
N GLN A 244 9.61 -2.83 6.09
CA GLN A 244 8.87 -1.61 5.73
C GLN A 244 7.47 -1.91 5.17
N HIS A 245 7.27 -3.07 4.53
CA HIS A 245 5.95 -3.49 4.04
C HIS A 245 4.89 -3.65 5.15
N PHE A 246 5.27 -3.72 6.43
CA PHE A 246 4.32 -3.74 7.55
C PHE A 246 3.56 -2.43 7.71
N VAL A 247 4.11 -1.31 7.22
CA VAL A 247 3.38 -0.04 7.21
C VAL A 247 2.53 0.14 5.95
N ASP A 248 2.63 -0.74 4.96
CA ASP A 248 1.89 -0.61 3.69
C ASP A 248 0.64 -1.49 3.65
N SER A 249 0.73 -2.71 4.20
CA SER A 249 -0.39 -3.65 4.26
C SER A 249 -0.23 -4.60 5.44
N ALA A 250 -1.34 -5.14 5.95
CA ALA A 250 -1.36 -6.22 6.94
C ALA A 250 -1.49 -7.62 6.30
N GLU A 251 -1.80 -7.70 5.01
CA GLU A 251 -2.18 -8.95 4.34
C GLU A 251 -0.99 -9.70 3.72
N TRP A 252 0.06 -8.98 3.32
CA TRP A 252 1.19 -9.54 2.57
C TRP A 252 2.39 -9.87 3.45
N TYR A 253 2.92 -11.08 3.35
CA TYR A 253 4.06 -11.59 4.10
C TYR A 253 5.18 -12.02 3.15
N SER A 254 6.42 -11.89 3.61
CA SER A 254 7.60 -12.48 2.98
C SER A 254 7.92 -13.85 3.59
N ILE A 255 8.75 -14.63 2.92
CA ILE A 255 9.23 -15.92 3.45
C ILE A 255 10.01 -15.69 4.75
N ALA A 256 10.82 -14.62 4.79
CA ALA A 256 11.56 -14.22 5.97
C ALA A 256 10.64 -13.89 7.14
N ASP A 257 9.53 -13.17 6.94
CA ASP A 257 8.59 -12.88 8.03
C ASP A 257 8.03 -14.16 8.66
N LEU A 258 7.62 -15.13 7.83
CA LEU A 258 7.00 -16.35 8.32
C LEU A 258 8.02 -17.26 9.00
N ARG A 259 9.24 -17.34 8.46
CA ARG A 259 10.35 -18.07 9.11
C ARG A 259 10.72 -17.46 10.46
N ASP A 260 10.92 -16.14 10.51
CA ASP A 260 11.31 -15.46 11.75
C ASP A 260 10.18 -15.49 12.80
N LEU A 261 8.92 -15.65 12.34
CA LEU A 261 7.77 -15.91 13.20
C LEU A 261 7.74 -17.36 13.71
N CYS A 262 8.04 -18.35 12.88
CA CYS A 262 8.22 -19.75 13.30
C CYS A 262 9.29 -19.87 14.40
N GLU A 263 10.37 -19.10 14.29
CA GLU A 263 11.48 -19.07 15.26
C GLU A 263 11.17 -18.25 16.53
N ASN A 264 9.94 -17.74 16.71
CA ASN A 264 9.48 -16.92 17.85
C ASN A 264 10.23 -15.59 18.09
N ASN A 265 11.17 -15.21 17.23
CA ASN A 265 11.95 -13.97 17.39
C ASN A 265 11.15 -12.74 16.94
N LEU A 266 10.28 -12.89 15.95
CA LEU A 266 9.60 -11.75 15.33
C LEU A 266 8.56 -11.08 16.25
N LEU A 267 7.79 -11.85 17.03
CA LEU A 267 6.74 -11.28 17.87
C LEU A 267 7.32 -10.30 18.90
N SER A 268 8.37 -10.70 19.61
CA SER A 268 9.01 -9.85 20.62
C SER A 268 9.57 -8.56 20.01
N GLU A 269 10.19 -8.64 18.82
CA GLU A 269 10.69 -7.47 18.09
C GLU A 269 9.55 -6.48 17.79
N ILE A 270 8.45 -6.96 17.23
CA ILE A 270 7.32 -6.08 16.87
C ILE A 270 6.60 -5.56 18.12
N GLU A 271 6.51 -6.32 19.21
CA GLU A 271 5.91 -5.88 20.47
C GLU A 271 6.69 -4.70 21.07
N GLN A 272 8.02 -4.76 21.05
CA GLN A 272 8.85 -3.65 21.52
C GLN A 272 8.66 -2.39 20.67
N ILE A 273 8.58 -2.55 19.34
CA ILE A 273 8.32 -1.44 18.43
C ILE A 273 6.92 -0.85 18.67
N MET A 274 5.91 -1.70 18.84
CA MET A 274 4.55 -1.27 19.13
C MET A 274 4.44 -0.49 20.43
N ARG A 275 5.20 -0.87 21.48
CA ARG A 275 5.25 -0.10 22.72
C ARG A 275 5.79 1.31 22.50
N ILE A 276 6.88 1.46 21.74
CA ILE A 276 7.42 2.78 21.38
C ILE A 276 6.40 3.60 20.59
N PHE A 277 5.67 2.95 19.68
CA PHE A 277 4.64 3.61 18.88
C PHE A 277 3.45 4.07 19.74
N ASP A 278 3.00 3.21 20.65
CA ASP A 278 1.93 3.52 21.59
C ASP A 278 2.31 4.66 22.52
N GLU A 279 3.46 4.57 23.20
CA GLU A 279 3.97 5.61 24.13
C GLU A 279 4.06 6.98 23.44
N HIS A 280 4.56 7.01 22.19
CA HIS A 280 4.60 8.25 21.42
C HIS A 280 3.21 8.83 21.16
N ILE A 281 2.23 8.00 20.79
CA ILE A 281 0.90 8.46 20.41
C ILE A 281 0.08 8.87 21.64
N THR A 282 0.14 8.08 22.71
CA THR A 282 -0.75 8.19 23.86
C THR A 282 -0.21 9.13 24.94
N SER A 283 1.11 9.24 25.07
CA SER A 283 1.75 9.90 26.22
C SER A 283 2.71 11.03 25.82
N ASP A 284 3.68 10.75 24.95
CA ASP A 284 4.81 11.68 24.74
C ASP A 284 4.48 12.84 23.80
N CYS A 285 3.58 12.63 22.82
CA CYS A 285 3.32 13.60 21.77
C CYS A 285 1.91 14.21 21.85
N LEU A 286 1.83 15.48 22.25
CA LEU A 286 0.58 16.25 22.29
C LEU A 286 -0.13 16.32 20.93
N ILE A 287 0.60 16.29 19.81
CA ILE A 287 0.02 16.30 18.46
C ILE A 287 -0.72 14.98 18.18
N CYS A 288 -0.09 13.85 18.51
CA CYS A 288 -0.70 12.55 18.30
C CYS A 288 -1.86 12.33 19.28
N ARG A 289 -1.65 12.63 20.56
CA ARG A 289 -2.65 12.51 21.61
C ARG A 289 -3.89 13.37 21.34
N GLY A 290 -3.70 14.60 20.84
CA GLY A 290 -4.80 15.49 20.46
C GLY A 290 -5.65 14.98 19.29
N ASN A 291 -5.16 14.00 18.53
CA ASN A 291 -5.91 13.31 17.47
C ASN A 291 -6.56 12.00 17.97
N GLY A 292 -6.59 11.76 19.28
CA GLY A 292 -7.39 10.70 19.90
C GLY A 292 -8.88 10.91 19.71
N PHE A 293 -9.66 9.85 19.87
CA PHE A 293 -11.11 9.86 19.75
C PHE A 293 -11.75 9.88 21.13
N PHE A 294 -12.99 10.35 21.21
CA PHE A 294 -13.83 10.19 22.39
C PHE A 294 -15.04 9.37 21.99
N CYS A 295 -15.36 8.34 22.76
CA CYS A 295 -16.55 7.54 22.49
C CYS A 295 -17.81 8.36 22.81
N GLU A 296 -18.57 8.75 21.79
CA GLU A 296 -19.75 9.61 21.96
C GLU A 296 -20.91 8.91 22.69
N LEU A 297 -20.88 7.58 22.71
CA LEU A 297 -21.88 6.71 23.31
C LEU A 297 -21.66 6.45 24.81
N CYS A 298 -20.50 6.81 25.37
CA CYS A 298 -20.24 6.61 26.80
C CYS A 298 -20.48 7.89 27.60
N THR A 299 -20.88 7.71 28.86
CA THR A 299 -21.10 8.79 29.82
C THR A 299 -19.79 9.43 30.26
N ASP A 300 -18.70 8.65 30.30
CA ASP A 300 -17.36 9.16 30.55
C ASP A 300 -16.69 9.62 29.25
N LYS A 301 -16.81 10.92 28.95
CA LYS A 301 -16.18 11.55 27.78
C LYS A 301 -14.77 12.10 28.07
N LYS A 302 -14.14 11.72 29.19
CA LYS A 302 -12.87 12.33 29.61
C LYS A 302 -11.64 11.61 29.10
N LYS A 303 -11.75 10.34 28.72
CA LYS A 303 -10.61 9.53 28.28
C LYS A 303 -10.59 9.37 26.77
N GLU A 304 -9.49 9.79 26.15
CA GLU A 304 -9.21 9.50 24.76
C GLU A 304 -9.05 7.98 24.52
N ILE A 305 -9.59 7.52 23.39
CA ILE A 305 -9.44 6.18 22.86
C ILE A 305 -8.80 6.23 21.47
N PHE A 306 -8.11 5.17 21.10
CA PHE A 306 -7.40 5.11 19.83
C PHE A 306 -7.88 3.90 19.02
N PRO A 307 -7.85 3.97 17.67
CA PRO A 307 -8.28 2.87 16.80
C PRO A 307 -7.55 1.53 17.04
N PHE A 308 -6.34 1.59 17.58
CA PHE A 308 -5.48 0.44 17.88
C PHE A 308 -5.58 -0.06 19.32
N SER A 309 -6.37 0.60 20.18
CA SER A 309 -6.57 0.20 21.57
C SER A 309 -7.41 -1.08 21.67
N GLU A 310 -7.20 -1.87 22.73
CA GLU A 310 -8.03 -3.04 22.98
C GLU A 310 -9.47 -2.65 23.36
N GLY A 311 -10.45 -3.45 22.94
CA GLY A 311 -11.86 -3.23 23.31
C GLY A 311 -12.55 -2.05 22.61
N VAL A 312 -12.02 -1.58 21.48
CA VAL A 312 -12.67 -0.55 20.64
C VAL A 312 -13.30 -1.15 19.38
N SER A 313 -14.26 -0.43 18.82
CA SER A 313 -14.88 -0.71 17.52
C SER A 313 -14.87 0.56 16.68
N ILE A 314 -14.62 0.41 15.38
CA ILE A 314 -14.58 1.51 14.41
C ILE A 314 -15.82 1.41 13.52
N CYS A 315 -16.54 2.52 13.35
CA CYS A 315 -17.65 2.58 12.41
C CYS A 315 -17.12 2.48 10.97
N HIS A 316 -17.72 1.60 10.16
CA HIS A 316 -17.32 1.44 8.76
C HIS A 316 -17.70 2.63 7.87
N ASP A 317 -18.72 3.41 8.23
CA ASP A 317 -19.22 4.51 7.41
C ASP A 317 -18.48 5.83 7.65
N CYS A 318 -18.09 6.12 8.90
CA CYS A 318 -17.48 7.41 9.27
C CYS A 318 -16.13 7.30 9.99
N CYS A 319 -15.65 6.08 10.21
CA CYS A 319 -14.40 5.78 10.93
C CYS A 319 -14.33 6.31 12.38
N ALA A 320 -15.45 6.74 12.96
CA ALA A 320 -15.52 7.10 14.37
C ALA A 320 -15.22 5.89 15.25
N VAL A 321 -14.47 6.11 16.33
CA VAL A 321 -14.02 5.06 17.25
C VAL A 321 -14.89 5.10 18.50
N PHE A 322 -15.38 3.92 18.90
CA PHE A 322 -16.21 3.72 20.07
C PHE A 322 -15.64 2.62 20.93
N HIS A 323 -15.99 2.60 22.23
CA HIS A 323 -15.82 1.38 23.01
C HIS A 323 -16.70 0.28 22.41
N LYS A 324 -16.16 -0.93 22.26
CA LYS A 324 -16.87 -2.09 21.67
C LYS A 324 -18.21 -2.33 22.36
N ILE A 325 -18.20 -2.37 23.69
CA ILE A 325 -19.41 -2.52 24.52
C ILE A 325 -20.44 -1.42 24.25
N CYS A 326 -20.01 -0.18 23.99
CA CYS A 326 -20.93 0.92 23.72
C CYS A 326 -21.53 0.82 22.32
N PHE A 327 -20.74 0.42 21.33
CA PHE A 327 -21.21 0.29 19.95
C PHE A 327 -22.11 -0.94 19.74
N ASP A 328 -21.82 -2.03 20.44
CA ASP A 328 -22.65 -3.24 20.43
C ASP A 328 -24.05 -2.95 20.99
N LYS A 329 -24.17 -2.10 22.04
CA LYS A 329 -25.45 -1.68 22.62
C LYS A 329 -26.39 -0.97 21.64
N VAL A 330 -25.84 -0.28 20.65
CA VAL A 330 -26.63 0.41 19.60
C VAL A 330 -26.73 -0.41 18.31
N SER A 331 -26.39 -1.70 18.38
CA SER A 331 -26.41 -2.62 17.23
C SER A 331 -25.58 -2.11 16.06
N HIS A 332 -24.40 -1.56 16.34
CA HIS A 332 -23.49 -0.98 15.34
C HIS A 332 -24.07 0.19 14.51
N ARG A 333 -25.18 0.80 14.94
CA ARG A 333 -25.71 2.01 14.31
C ARG A 333 -24.96 3.23 14.82
N CYS A 334 -24.21 3.86 13.93
CA CYS A 334 -23.45 5.06 14.26
C CYS A 334 -24.38 6.29 14.35
N PRO A 335 -24.28 7.12 15.41
CA PRO A 335 -25.03 8.38 15.51
C PRO A 335 -24.76 9.34 14.35
N SER A 336 -23.57 9.27 13.76
CA SER A 336 -23.08 10.17 12.69
C SER A 336 -23.42 9.69 11.27
N SER A 337 -24.22 8.63 11.12
CA SER A 337 -24.62 8.04 9.83
C SER A 337 -25.54 8.93 8.96
N LEU A 338 -25.89 10.13 9.41
CA LEU A 338 -26.68 11.11 8.65
C LEU A 338 -25.89 11.87 7.56
N ALA A 339 -24.57 11.65 7.43
CA ALA A 339 -23.75 12.31 6.40
C ALA A 339 -23.60 11.46 5.12
N ILE A 340 -24.74 11.12 4.48
CA ILE A 340 -24.77 10.53 3.13
C ILE A 340 -24.60 11.67 2.10
N MET A 341 -23.89 11.44 0.99
CA MET A 341 -23.83 12.38 -0.14
C MET A 341 -25.25 12.73 -0.62
N SER A 342 -25.69 13.98 -0.48
CA SER A 342 -26.79 14.50 -1.29
C SER A 342 -26.23 15.01 -2.61
N VAL A 343 -26.84 14.64 -3.74
CA VAL A 343 -26.50 15.21 -5.08
C VAL A 343 -26.64 16.74 -5.08
N GLU A 344 -27.45 17.28 -4.17
CA GLU A 344 -27.67 18.72 -3.96
C GLU A 344 -26.41 19.47 -3.48
N SER A 345 -25.42 18.75 -2.94
CA SER A 345 -24.14 19.32 -2.46
C SER A 345 -23.12 19.62 -3.57
N ILE A 346 -23.41 19.25 -4.83
CA ILE A 346 -22.57 19.52 -5.99
C ILE A 346 -23.07 20.80 -6.70
N PRO A 347 -22.19 21.74 -7.09
CA PRO A 347 -22.61 22.90 -7.87
C PRO A 347 -23.35 22.51 -9.15
N ARG A 348 -24.57 23.03 -9.34
CA ARG A 348 -25.43 22.70 -10.51
C ARG A 348 -24.82 23.18 -11.84
N ASP A 349 -24.11 24.30 -11.82
CA ASP A 349 -23.29 24.78 -12.91
C ASP A 349 -22.02 25.49 -12.39
N LEU A 350 -21.19 26.00 -13.31
CA LEU A 350 -19.94 26.69 -12.98
C LEU A 350 -20.07 28.22 -12.92
N ARG A 351 -21.30 28.76 -13.02
CA ARG A 351 -21.55 30.21 -12.95
C ARG A 351 -21.87 30.58 -11.51
N ASN A 352 -21.52 31.82 -11.14
CA ASN A 352 -21.83 32.39 -9.83
C ASN A 352 -21.46 31.48 -8.64
N LEU A 353 -20.34 30.76 -8.77
CA LEU A 353 -19.80 29.93 -7.69
C LEU A 353 -19.33 30.82 -6.54
N ARG A 354 -19.63 30.39 -5.32
CA ARG A 354 -19.17 31.01 -4.09
C ARG A 354 -18.62 29.95 -3.17
N ALA A 355 -17.67 30.33 -2.32
CA ALA A 355 -17.09 29.47 -1.30
C ALA A 355 -17.45 29.99 0.10
N CYS A 356 -17.93 29.12 0.99
CA CYS A 356 -18.27 29.47 2.36
C CYS A 356 -17.04 29.90 3.16
N LEU A 357 -17.09 31.08 3.78
CA LEU A 357 -15.97 31.64 4.55
C LEU A 357 -15.65 30.85 5.83
N LEU A 358 -16.57 30.00 6.31
CA LEU A 358 -16.37 29.16 7.50
C LEU A 358 -15.80 27.77 7.16
N CYS A 359 -16.32 27.11 6.12
CA CYS A 359 -16.01 25.70 5.81
C CYS A 359 -15.40 25.44 4.44
N SER A 360 -15.24 26.46 3.60
CA SER A 360 -14.78 26.43 2.19
C SER A 360 -15.59 25.58 1.21
N MET A 361 -16.78 25.11 1.58
CA MET A 361 -17.69 24.46 0.65
C MET A 361 -18.06 25.39 -0.51
N ILE A 362 -18.08 24.86 -1.72
CA ILE A 362 -18.42 25.56 -2.95
C ILE A 362 -19.82 25.13 -3.41
N LYS A 363 -20.68 26.11 -3.64
CA LYS A 363 -21.99 25.97 -4.31
C LYS A 363 -22.22 27.18 -5.21
N THR A 364 -23.26 27.13 -6.04
CA THR A 364 -23.78 28.35 -6.70
C THR A 364 -24.43 29.28 -5.67
N LEU A 365 -24.52 30.57 -5.99
CA LEU A 365 -25.25 31.55 -5.17
C LEU A 365 -26.68 31.06 -4.86
N GLU A 366 -27.42 30.64 -5.89
CA GLU A 366 -28.79 30.13 -5.78
C GLU A 366 -28.87 28.91 -4.84
N GLN A 367 -27.94 27.98 -4.92
CA GLN A 367 -27.94 26.81 -4.01
C GLN A 367 -27.66 27.18 -2.55
N PHE A 368 -26.86 28.22 -2.28
CA PHE A 368 -26.71 28.70 -0.90
C PHE A 368 -27.98 29.39 -0.39
N GLU A 369 -28.70 30.09 -1.25
CA GLU A 369 -29.97 30.72 -0.89
C GLU A 369 -31.08 29.67 -0.66
N GLU A 370 -31.19 28.66 -1.53
CA GLU A 370 -32.22 27.61 -1.45
C GLU A 370 -31.98 26.63 -0.28
N ASP A 371 -30.74 26.16 -0.13
CA ASP A 371 -30.42 25.02 0.75
C ASP A 371 -29.54 25.41 1.94
N GLY A 372 -28.91 26.59 1.89
CA GLY A 372 -27.85 26.92 2.83
C GLY A 372 -26.57 26.12 2.60
N CYS A 373 -25.67 26.21 3.58
CA CYS A 373 -24.42 25.43 3.58
C CYS A 373 -24.59 24.13 4.36
N ASP A 374 -24.34 22.97 3.74
CA ASP A 374 -24.51 21.65 4.35
C ASP A 374 -23.72 21.48 5.66
N ASN A 375 -22.62 22.22 5.80
CA ASN A 375 -21.76 22.19 6.97
C ASN A 375 -22.09 23.24 8.03
N CYS A 376 -22.71 24.34 7.63
CA CYS A 376 -22.71 25.58 8.41
C CYS A 376 -24.09 26.21 8.56
N GLU A 377 -25.13 25.65 7.94
CA GLU A 377 -26.46 26.26 7.93
C GLU A 377 -27.03 26.45 9.33
N ARG A 378 -26.84 25.46 10.21
CA ARG A 378 -27.30 25.56 11.61
C ARG A 378 -26.73 26.77 12.38
N VAL A 379 -25.61 27.33 11.93
CA VAL A 379 -24.86 28.35 12.67
C VAL A 379 -24.76 29.67 11.91
N LEU A 380 -24.82 29.64 10.57
CA LEU A 380 -24.84 30.84 9.73
C LEU A 380 -26.26 31.24 9.33
N GLY A 381 -27.20 30.30 9.22
CA GLY A 381 -28.60 30.56 8.90
C GLY A 381 -28.79 31.32 7.59
N MET A 382 -28.18 30.85 6.49
CA MET A 382 -28.16 31.55 5.20
C MET A 382 -29.38 31.24 4.33
N LYS A 383 -30.09 30.15 4.62
CA LYS A 383 -31.20 29.69 3.80
C LYS A 383 -32.33 30.74 3.76
N GLY A 384 -32.69 31.16 2.55
CA GLY A 384 -33.72 32.17 2.29
C GLY A 384 -33.28 33.62 2.53
N ASP A 385 -31.98 33.88 2.70
CA ASP A 385 -31.42 35.20 3.00
C ASP A 385 -30.22 35.52 2.09
N GLU A 386 -30.50 36.14 0.94
CA GLU A 386 -29.50 36.48 -0.08
C GLU A 386 -28.40 37.41 0.45
N GLU A 387 -28.76 38.38 1.29
CA GLU A 387 -27.80 39.32 1.89
C GLU A 387 -26.79 38.56 2.76
N LYS A 388 -27.30 37.65 3.61
CA LYS A 388 -26.46 36.83 4.48
C LYS A 388 -25.61 35.82 3.72
N VAL A 389 -26.11 35.26 2.61
CA VAL A 389 -25.29 34.47 1.68
C VAL A 389 -24.13 35.31 1.15
N GLY A 390 -24.40 36.55 0.75
CA GLY A 390 -23.40 37.51 0.28
C GLY A 390 -22.29 37.78 1.29
N GLU A 391 -22.64 37.91 2.57
CA GLU A 391 -21.70 38.17 3.67
C GLU A 391 -20.92 36.93 4.14
N CYS A 392 -21.54 35.76 4.09
CA CYS A 392 -20.97 34.51 4.61
C CYS A 392 -20.15 33.71 3.59
N THR A 393 -20.16 34.12 2.33
CA THR A 393 -19.50 33.42 1.23
C THR A 393 -18.71 34.39 0.36
N SER A 394 -17.71 33.89 -0.38
CA SER A 394 -16.88 34.70 -1.27
C SER A 394 -16.88 34.12 -2.68
N SER A 395 -17.00 34.98 -3.69
CA SER A 395 -16.77 34.62 -5.10
C SER A 395 -15.28 34.51 -5.45
N ASN A 396 -14.39 34.97 -4.55
CA ASN A 396 -12.95 34.96 -4.76
C ASN A 396 -12.31 33.80 -4.00
N PHE A 397 -12.16 32.66 -4.69
CA PHE A 397 -11.55 31.46 -4.15
C PHE A 397 -10.66 30.79 -5.21
N ASP A 398 -9.64 30.06 -4.77
CA ASP A 398 -8.71 29.36 -5.66
C ASP A 398 -8.80 27.85 -5.48
N GLY A 399 -8.78 27.14 -6.60
CA GLY A 399 -8.76 25.68 -6.68
C GLY A 399 -10.05 25.03 -6.20
N MET A 400 -10.31 23.81 -6.69
CA MET A 400 -11.48 23.03 -6.27
C MET A 400 -11.05 21.62 -5.89
N ILE A 401 -11.67 21.09 -4.84
CA ILE A 401 -11.46 19.75 -4.31
C ILE A 401 -12.82 19.06 -4.30
N ALA A 402 -12.94 17.98 -5.06
CA ALA A 402 -14.08 17.07 -4.96
C ALA A 402 -13.86 16.11 -3.79
N VAL A 403 -14.64 16.25 -2.72
CA VAL A 403 -14.53 15.45 -1.51
C VAL A 403 -15.56 14.32 -1.56
N ILE A 404 -15.06 13.10 -1.83
CA ILE A 404 -15.87 11.87 -1.92
C ILE A 404 -15.79 11.06 -0.62
N SER A 405 -14.59 10.95 -0.05
CA SER A 405 -14.32 10.23 1.21
C SER A 405 -13.49 11.11 2.15
N PRO A 406 -14.10 12.06 2.88
CA PRO A 406 -13.39 13.05 3.70
C PRO A 406 -12.53 12.41 4.79
N GLU A 407 -13.00 11.29 5.35
CA GLU A 407 -12.36 10.52 6.41
C GLU A 407 -11.07 9.81 5.96
N ASP A 408 -10.99 9.39 4.69
CA ASP A 408 -9.89 8.60 4.12
C ASP A 408 -9.04 9.38 3.10
N SER A 409 -9.04 10.72 3.20
CA SER A 409 -8.30 11.57 2.26
C SER A 409 -7.24 12.43 2.95
N TRP A 410 -5.99 12.29 2.51
CA TRP A 410 -4.89 13.17 2.92
C TRP A 410 -5.20 14.64 2.60
N VAL A 411 -5.79 14.92 1.43
CA VAL A 411 -6.18 16.26 1.00
C VAL A 411 -7.19 16.86 1.99
N CYS A 412 -8.17 16.06 2.44
CA CYS A 412 -9.19 16.52 3.37
C CYS A 412 -8.64 16.79 4.77
N LYS A 413 -7.65 16.00 5.22
CA LYS A 413 -6.92 16.24 6.47
C LYS A 413 -6.11 17.54 6.39
N TRP A 414 -5.36 17.75 5.31
CA TRP A 414 -4.57 18.97 5.09
C TRP A 414 -5.45 20.23 5.10
N GLN A 415 -6.61 20.15 4.45
CA GLN A 415 -7.55 21.26 4.33
C GLN A 415 -8.51 21.43 5.52
N LYS A 416 -8.39 20.61 6.57
CA LYS A 416 -9.28 20.62 7.75
C LYS A 416 -10.76 20.43 7.39
N ILE A 417 -11.03 19.62 6.37
CA ILE A 417 -12.37 19.25 5.89
C ILE A 417 -12.68 17.75 6.06
N SER A 418 -11.86 17.02 6.81
CA SER A 418 -12.03 15.57 7.03
C SER A 418 -13.28 15.17 7.82
N ARG A 419 -13.98 16.12 8.46
CA ARG A 419 -15.25 15.92 9.17
C ARG A 419 -16.39 16.72 8.57
N LYS A 420 -16.24 17.14 7.31
CA LYS A 420 -17.21 17.96 6.60
C LYS A 420 -18.00 17.08 5.64
N ALA A 421 -19.16 17.56 5.21
CA ALA A 421 -20.01 16.89 4.25
C ALA A 421 -19.23 16.60 2.96
N LYS A 422 -19.61 15.54 2.26
CA LYS A 422 -19.09 15.25 0.93
C LYS A 422 -19.59 16.36 -0.02
N GLY A 423 -18.79 16.75 -1.01
CA GLY A 423 -19.10 17.90 -1.88
C GLY A 423 -17.87 18.60 -2.44
N MET A 424 -18.06 19.78 -3.04
CA MET A 424 -16.97 20.59 -3.59
C MET A 424 -16.44 21.59 -2.56
N TYR A 425 -15.12 21.75 -2.48
CA TYR A 425 -14.45 22.67 -1.55
C TYR A 425 -13.35 23.46 -2.24
N ALA A 426 -13.14 24.70 -1.80
CA ALA A 426 -12.04 25.53 -2.28
C ALA A 426 -10.72 25.17 -1.59
N ILE A 427 -9.60 25.31 -2.31
CA ILE A 427 -8.25 25.17 -1.75
C ILE A 427 -7.90 26.40 -0.90
N SER A 428 -8.27 27.58 -1.39
CA SER A 428 -8.10 28.87 -0.71
C SER A 428 -9.38 29.69 -0.88
N VAL A 429 -9.77 30.46 0.15
CA VAL A 429 -10.92 31.37 0.09
C VAL A 429 -10.50 32.74 0.60
N SER A 430 -10.62 33.77 -0.24
CA SER A 430 -10.32 35.13 0.16
C SER A 430 -11.52 35.81 0.81
N GLY A 431 -11.25 36.49 1.91
CA GLY A 431 -12.25 37.21 2.70
C GLY A 431 -12.35 36.70 4.14
N SER A 432 -13.14 37.43 4.94
CA SER A 432 -13.40 37.10 6.33
C SER A 432 -14.86 37.38 6.68
N LEU A 433 -15.41 36.59 7.60
CA LEU A 433 -16.77 36.83 8.10
C LEU A 433 -16.88 38.21 8.78
N PRO A 434 -18.04 38.90 8.66
CA PRO A 434 -18.30 40.14 9.39
C PRO A 434 -18.21 39.98 10.91
N ARG A 435 -17.91 41.07 11.62
CA ARG A 435 -17.74 41.05 13.09
C ARG A 435 -18.97 40.55 13.83
N HIS A 436 -20.17 40.95 13.41
CA HIS A 436 -21.41 40.56 14.06
C HIS A 436 -21.65 39.03 13.96
N ILE A 437 -21.40 38.41 12.80
CA ILE A 437 -21.47 36.96 12.62
C ILE A 437 -20.41 36.23 13.46
N ILE A 438 -19.20 36.79 13.56
CA ILE A 438 -18.15 36.22 14.41
C ILE A 438 -18.57 36.22 15.89
N GLU A 439 -19.26 37.26 16.34
CA GLU A 439 -19.79 37.36 17.71
C GLU A 439 -20.90 36.34 17.97
N GLU A 440 -21.83 36.15 17.02
CA GLU A 440 -22.85 35.10 17.09
C GLU A 440 -22.24 33.69 17.15
N LEU A 441 -21.25 33.40 16.31
CA LEU A 441 -20.52 32.13 16.33
C LEU A 441 -19.82 31.90 17.69
N LYS A 442 -19.25 32.95 18.29
CA LYS A 442 -18.65 32.87 19.63
C LYS A 442 -19.68 32.54 20.70
N GLN A 443 -20.87 33.13 20.65
CA GLN A 443 -21.96 32.79 21.58
C GLN A 443 -22.34 31.30 21.48
N GLN A 444 -22.29 30.74 20.27
CA GLN A 444 -22.50 29.31 20.01
C GLN A 444 -21.26 28.43 20.25
N HIS A 445 -20.19 28.98 20.83
CA HIS A 445 -18.93 28.29 21.17
C HIS A 445 -18.15 27.79 19.94
N ILE A 446 -18.30 28.48 18.80
CA ILE A 446 -17.60 28.18 17.55
C ILE A 446 -16.44 29.16 17.36
N VAL A 447 -15.22 28.63 17.27
CA VAL A 447 -14.02 29.44 17.06
C VAL A 447 -13.82 29.69 15.57
N TYR A 448 -13.97 30.94 15.16
CA TYR A 448 -13.60 31.41 13.81
C TYR A 448 -12.26 32.15 13.84
N LYS A 449 -11.37 31.82 12.90
CA LYS A 449 -10.12 32.55 12.69
C LYS A 449 -10.19 33.28 11.33
N PRO A 450 -10.15 34.62 11.30
CA PRO A 450 -10.11 35.40 10.06
C PRO A 450 -8.98 34.95 9.13
N ASN A 451 -9.25 34.92 7.82
CA ASN A 451 -8.31 34.55 6.76
C ASN A 451 -7.62 33.19 6.95
N MET A 452 -8.15 32.30 7.80
CA MET A 452 -7.54 30.99 8.08
C MET A 452 -7.38 30.10 6.84
N ARG A 453 -8.19 30.36 5.82
CA ARG A 453 -8.22 29.63 4.56
C ARG A 453 -7.74 30.48 3.38
N ASP A 454 -7.22 31.68 3.61
CA ASP A 454 -6.66 32.50 2.55
C ASP A 454 -5.16 32.24 2.45
N MET A 455 -4.78 31.47 1.43
CA MET A 455 -3.38 31.10 1.18
C MET A 455 -2.57 32.25 0.58
N THR A 456 -3.22 33.31 0.07
CA THR A 456 -2.55 34.47 -0.55
C THR A 456 -1.98 35.45 0.48
N ILE A 457 -2.41 35.35 1.76
CA ILE A 457 -2.03 36.25 2.85
C ILE A 457 -1.01 35.56 3.80
N SER A 458 -0.22 34.60 3.33
CA SER A 458 0.69 33.86 4.20
C SER A 458 1.85 34.74 4.72
N ASN A 459 1.83 34.99 6.04
CA ASN A 459 2.97 35.35 6.91
C ASN A 459 3.81 34.11 7.25
#